data_AF-I1YKD2-F1
#
_entry.id   AF-I1YKD2-F1
#
_cell.length_a   1.000
_cell.length_b   1.000
_cell.length_c   1.000
_cell.angle_alpha   90.00
_cell.angle_beta   90.00
_cell.angle_gamma   90.00
#
_symmetry.space_group_name_H-M   'P 1'
#
loop_
_entity.id
_entity.type
_entity.pdbx_description
1 polymer ?
#
loop_
_entity_poly.entity_id
_entity_poly.type
_entity_poly.pdbx_seq_one_letter_code
_entity_poly.pdbx_strand_id
1 'polypeptide(L)'
;MSKKSPIEIPTDLTPLEKIEYVFNDLVQWYGDAEKKEVRVAAKLLLVSLEKFSQHAGPDWADLVGEYIDILKKDPEKFQKILEANRGELKGRPDKDRYH
;
A
#
# COMPACT_ATOMS: atom_id res chain seq x y z
N MET A 1 -9.09 11.68 -26.07
CA MET A 1 -8.55 10.85 -24.99
C MET A 1 -7.28 11.52 -24.49
N SER A 2 -7.30 12.07 -23.27
CA SER A 2 -6.14 12.79 -22.72
C SER A 2 -5.01 11.79 -22.49
N LYS A 3 -3.91 11.92 -23.24
CA LYS A 3 -2.67 11.18 -22.98
C LYS A 3 -2.12 11.69 -21.65
N LYS A 4 -2.45 11.01 -20.56
CA LYS A 4 -2.00 11.40 -19.22
C LYS A 4 -0.69 10.68 -18.89
N SER A 5 0.27 11.47 -18.42
CA SER A 5 1.62 11.05 -18.07
C SER A 5 1.61 10.02 -16.94
N PRO A 6 2.69 9.21 -16.80
CA PRO A 6 2.87 8.31 -15.66
C PRO A 6 2.74 9.07 -14.33
N ILE A 7 2.21 8.39 -13.31
CA ILE A 7 2.15 8.91 -11.95
C ILE A 7 3.59 9.11 -11.45
N GLU A 8 3.95 10.35 -11.10
CA GLU A 8 5.24 10.66 -10.47
C GLU A 8 5.14 10.42 -8.97
N ILE A 9 5.64 9.27 -8.52
CA ILE A 9 5.64 8.88 -7.10
C ILE A 9 6.85 9.53 -6.41
N PRO A 10 6.68 10.26 -5.30
CA PRO A 10 7.80 10.84 -4.57
C PRO A 10 8.80 9.78 -4.09
N THR A 11 10.09 10.11 -4.17
CA THR A 11 11.18 9.16 -3.92
C THR A 11 11.46 8.94 -2.44
N ASP A 12 11.05 9.88 -1.59
CA ASP A 12 11.23 9.91 -0.14
C ASP A 12 10.20 9.08 0.64
N LEU A 13 9.14 8.61 -0.03
CA LEU A 13 8.14 7.72 0.55
C LEU A 13 8.70 6.30 0.77
N THR A 14 8.27 5.67 1.87
CA THR A 14 8.41 4.22 2.07
C THR A 14 7.60 3.44 1.03
N PRO A 15 7.92 2.15 0.80
CA PRO A 15 7.15 1.32 -0.11
C PRO A 15 5.64 1.29 0.18
N LEU A 16 5.24 1.25 1.47
CA LEU A 16 3.83 1.29 1.84
C LEU A 16 3.18 2.63 1.47
N GLU A 17 3.85 3.75 1.80
CA GLU A 17 3.35 5.09 1.46
C GLU A 17 3.26 5.30 -0.05
N LYS A 18 4.13 4.68 -0.86
CA LYS A 18 4.00 4.69 -2.33
C LYS A 18 2.72 3.98 -2.79
N ILE A 19 2.35 2.88 -2.15
CA ILE A 19 1.11 2.15 -2.44
C ILE A 19 -0.10 3.00 -2.03
N GLU A 20 -0.05 3.64 -0.86
CA GLU A 20 -1.09 4.57 -0.39
C GLU A 20 -1.24 5.78 -1.33
N TYR A 21 -0.13 6.31 -1.83
CA TYR A 21 -0.11 7.38 -2.83
C TYR A 21 -0.83 6.94 -4.12
N VAL A 22 -0.49 5.76 -4.65
CA VAL A 22 -1.15 5.20 -5.84
C VAL A 22 -2.64 4.97 -5.60
N PHE A 23 -3.03 4.47 -4.42
CA PHE A 23 -4.45 4.32 -4.06
C PHE A 23 -5.18 5.67 -4.17
N ASN A 24 -4.63 6.72 -3.56
CA ASN A 24 -5.25 8.04 -3.55
C ASN A 24 -5.33 8.65 -4.96
N ASP A 25 -4.28 8.53 -5.77
CA ASP A 25 -4.28 8.99 -7.17
C ASP A 25 -5.37 8.27 -7.99
N LEU A 26 -5.48 6.94 -7.85
CA LEU A 26 -6.51 6.17 -8.53
C LEU A 26 -7.92 6.54 -8.06
N VAL A 27 -8.12 6.83 -6.77
CA VAL A 27 -9.40 7.31 -6.25
C VAL A 27 -9.77 8.66 -6.88
N GLN A 28 -8.81 9.56 -7.03
CA GLN A 28 -9.01 10.84 -7.74
C GLN A 28 -9.35 10.62 -9.22
N TRP A 29 -8.72 9.65 -9.89
CA TRP A 29 -9.02 9.30 -11.28
C TRP A 29 -10.48 8.90 -11.50
N TYR A 30 -11.11 8.29 -10.49
CA TYR A 30 -12.53 7.90 -10.54
C TYR A 30 -13.52 9.07 -10.35
N GLY A 31 -13.07 10.28 -10.00
CA GLY A 31 -13.93 11.47 -9.85
C GLY A 31 -15.06 11.25 -8.84
N ASP A 32 -16.30 11.49 -9.24
CA ASP A 32 -17.51 11.34 -8.42
C ASP A 32 -18.17 9.94 -8.54
N ALA A 33 -17.45 8.95 -9.07
CA ALA A 33 -17.98 7.60 -9.18
C ALA A 33 -18.35 7.02 -7.81
N GLU A 34 -19.52 6.37 -7.74
CA GLU A 34 -19.99 5.71 -6.52
C GLU A 34 -19.04 4.58 -6.11
N LYS A 35 -18.72 4.53 -4.80
CA LYS A 35 -17.83 3.52 -4.17
C LYS A 35 -16.43 3.45 -4.82
N LYS A 36 -15.91 4.58 -5.31
CA LYS A 36 -14.60 4.66 -5.96
C LYS A 36 -13.46 4.07 -5.10
N GLU A 37 -13.46 4.32 -3.80
CA GLU A 37 -12.46 3.78 -2.85
C GLU A 37 -12.50 2.25 -2.85
N VAL A 38 -13.69 1.66 -2.80
CA VAL A 38 -13.87 0.20 -2.85
C VAL A 38 -13.43 -0.36 -4.19
N ARG A 39 -13.73 0.32 -5.30
CA ARG A 39 -13.31 -0.10 -6.64
C ARG A 39 -11.80 -0.09 -6.80
N VAL A 40 -11.12 0.93 -6.29
CA VAL A 40 -9.66 1.01 -6.30
C VAL A 40 -9.05 -0.04 -5.38
N ALA A 41 -9.56 -0.18 -4.15
CA ALA A 41 -9.08 -1.19 -3.21
C ALA A 41 -9.19 -2.60 -3.80
N ALA A 42 -10.33 -2.93 -4.42
CA ALA A 42 -10.53 -4.21 -5.09
C ALA A 42 -9.53 -4.45 -6.23
N LYS A 43 -9.26 -3.43 -7.05
CA LYS A 43 -8.27 -3.54 -8.13
C LYS A 43 -6.85 -3.75 -7.61
N LEU A 44 -6.45 -2.99 -6.58
CA LEU A 44 -5.15 -3.18 -5.94
C LEU A 44 -5.05 -4.58 -5.33
N LEU A 45 -6.10 -5.06 -4.65
CA LEU A 45 -6.15 -6.41 -4.10
C LEU A 45 -5.98 -7.48 -5.19
N LEU A 46 -6.66 -7.36 -6.33
CA LEU A 46 -6.50 -8.32 -7.45
C LEU A 46 -5.05 -8.39 -7.93
N VAL A 47 -4.39 -7.25 -8.10
CA VAL A 47 -2.97 -7.19 -8.48
C VAL A 47 -2.10 -7.79 -7.39
N SER A 48 -2.33 -7.44 -6.12
CA SER A 48 -1.57 -8.00 -5.00
C SER A 48 -1.70 -9.52 -4.92
N LEU A 49 -2.91 -10.07 -5.07
CA LEU A 49 -3.15 -11.52 -5.08
C LEU A 49 -2.43 -12.22 -6.23
N GLU A 50 -2.45 -11.63 -7.43
CA GLU A 50 -1.65 -12.14 -8.56
C GLU A 50 -0.16 -12.21 -8.18
N LYS A 51 0.39 -11.13 -7.59
CA LYS A 51 1.82 -11.10 -7.20
C LYS A 51 2.15 -12.06 -6.06
N PHE A 52 1.28 -12.22 -5.07
CA PHE A 52 1.43 -13.25 -4.05
C PHE A 52 1.48 -14.65 -4.68
N SER A 53 0.54 -14.96 -5.58
CA SER A 53 0.50 -16.27 -6.25
C SER A 53 1.74 -16.56 -7.10
N GLN A 54 2.40 -15.52 -7.63
CA GLN A 54 3.61 -15.63 -8.45
C GLN A 54 4.90 -15.73 -7.63
N HIS A 55 4.95 -15.12 -6.45
CA HIS A 55 6.21 -14.86 -5.74
C HIS A 55 6.31 -15.46 -4.33
N ALA A 56 5.20 -15.72 -3.64
CA ALA A 56 5.23 -16.19 -2.25
C ALA A 56 5.26 -17.72 -2.11
N GLY A 57 5.33 -18.46 -3.21
CA GLY A 57 5.37 -19.92 -3.20
C GLY A 57 4.01 -20.56 -2.93
N PRO A 58 3.96 -21.86 -2.59
CA PRO A 58 2.70 -22.61 -2.48
C PRO A 58 1.78 -22.11 -1.36
N ASP A 59 2.34 -21.54 -0.29
CA ASP A 59 1.59 -21.14 0.91
C ASP A 59 1.13 -19.67 0.88
N TRP A 60 1.12 -19.06 -0.32
CA TRP A 60 0.74 -17.65 -0.49
C TRP A 60 -0.67 -17.34 0.05
N ALA A 61 -1.59 -18.29 -0.06
CA ALA A 61 -2.97 -18.15 0.39
C ALA A 61 -3.07 -18.08 1.92
N ASP A 62 -2.24 -18.85 2.61
CA ASP A 62 -2.20 -18.87 4.08
C ASP A 62 -1.67 -17.53 4.60
N LEU A 63 -0.62 -16.98 3.99
CA LEU A 63 -0.11 -15.64 4.33
C LEU A 63 -1.18 -14.55 4.17
N VAL A 64 -1.95 -14.59 3.07
CA VAL A 64 -3.08 -13.65 2.89
C VAL A 64 -4.14 -13.88 3.97
N GLY A 65 -4.45 -15.15 4.27
CA GLY A 65 -5.36 -15.54 5.33
C GLY A 65 -4.96 -14.98 6.70
N GLU A 66 -3.68 -15.04 7.05
CA GLU A 66 -3.14 -14.49 8.30
C GLU A 66 -3.41 -12.99 8.44
N TYR A 67 -3.19 -12.20 7.39
CA TYR A 67 -3.49 -10.77 7.43
C TYR A 67 -4.98 -10.48 7.62
N ILE A 68 -5.85 -11.26 6.97
CA ILE A 68 -7.31 -11.15 7.15
C ILE A 68 -7.70 -11.51 8.58
N ASP A 69 -7.10 -12.56 9.13
CA ASP A 69 -7.36 -13.03 10.48
C ASP A 69 -6.91 -12.02 11.54
N ILE A 70 -5.74 -11.39 11.36
CA ILE A 70 -5.30 -10.28 12.20
C ILE A 70 -6.31 -9.15 12.13
N LEU A 71 -6.72 -8.72 10.93
CA LEU A 71 -7.68 -7.62 10.78
C LEU A 71 -9.02 -7.90 11.46
N LYS A 72 -9.50 -9.15 11.44
CA LYS A 72 -10.75 -9.56 12.09
C LYS A 72 -10.65 -9.67 13.61
N LYS A 73 -9.53 -10.22 14.11
CA LYS A 73 -9.36 -10.58 15.53
C LYS A 73 -8.75 -9.45 16.35
N ASP A 74 -7.84 -8.68 15.76
CA ASP A 74 -7.08 -7.62 16.42
C ASP A 74 -6.78 -6.47 15.42
N PRO A 75 -7.77 -5.59 15.17
CA PRO A 75 -7.61 -4.44 14.27
C PRO A 75 -6.51 -3.47 14.73
N GLU A 76 -6.27 -3.36 16.04
CA GLU A 76 -5.22 -2.49 16.57
C GLU A 76 -3.83 -3.00 16.20
N LYS A 77 -3.61 -4.32 16.29
CA LYS A 77 -2.37 -4.94 15.81
C LYS A 77 -2.19 -4.73 14.30
N PHE A 78 -3.26 -4.81 13.53
CA PHE A 78 -3.20 -4.52 12.10
C PHE A 78 -2.73 -3.08 11.83
N GLN A 79 -3.27 -2.10 12.57
CA GLN A 79 -2.82 -0.70 12.46
C GLN A 79 -1.35 -0.54 12.86
N LYS A 80 -0.89 -1.18 13.94
CA LYS A 80 0.53 -1.17 14.33
C LYS A 80 1.44 -1.72 13.25
N ILE A 81 1.01 -2.76 12.51
CA ILE A 81 1.77 -3.28 11.36
C ILE A 81 1.88 -2.22 10.25
N LEU A 82 0.79 -1.50 9.94
CA LEU A 82 0.83 -0.42 8.95
C LEU A 82 1.75 0.71 9.39
N GLU A 83 1.60 1.18 10.63
CA GLU A 83 2.44 2.23 11.21
C GLU A 83 3.93 1.87 11.20
N ALA A 84 4.27 0.62 11.53
CA ALA A 84 5.64 0.12 11.47
C ALA A 84 6.26 0.13 10.07
N ASN A 85 5.42 0.12 9.02
CA ASN A 85 5.85 0.17 7.62
C ASN A 85 5.85 1.58 7.02
N ARG A 86 5.25 2.56 7.71
CA ARG A 86 5.32 3.98 7.35
C ARG A 86 6.66 4.59 7.80
N GLY A 87 7.06 5.69 7.18
CA GLY A 87 8.38 6.30 7.34
C GLY A 87 8.66 6.89 8.72
N GLU A 88 7.64 7.06 9.56
CA GLU A 88 7.73 7.73 10.86
C GLU A 88 8.70 7.06 11.85
N LEU A 89 9.08 5.79 11.62
CA LEU A 89 10.06 5.06 12.45
C LEU A 89 11.46 4.91 11.80
N LYS A 90 11.66 5.38 10.57
CA LYS A 90 12.97 5.41 9.92
C LYS A 90 13.48 6.84 9.92
N GLY A 91 13.91 7.29 11.11
CA GLY A 91 14.68 8.51 11.24
C GLY A 91 15.77 8.54 10.18
N ARG A 92 15.74 9.58 9.33
CA ARG A 92 16.87 9.93 8.48
C ARG A 92 18.10 9.93 9.40
N PRO A 93 19.18 9.20 9.10
CA PRO A 93 20.44 9.50 9.76
C PRO A 93 20.76 10.94 9.41
N ASP A 94 20.76 11.77 10.44
CA ASP A 94 21.16 13.17 10.44
C ASP A 94 22.53 13.26 9.77
N LYS A 95 22.55 13.67 8.49
CA LYS A 95 23.79 13.80 7.70
C LYS A 95 24.59 15.05 8.08
N ASP A 96 24.18 15.80 9.10
CA ASP A 96 24.79 17.07 9.47
C ASP A 96 25.54 17.04 10.82
N ARG A 97 25.94 15.86 11.32
CA ARG A 97 26.78 15.75 12.55
C ARG A 97 28.27 15.47 12.33
N TYR A 98 28.80 15.71 11.14
CA TYR A 98 30.24 15.72 10.91
C TYR A 98 30.63 16.81 9.92
N HIS A 99 30.63 18.06 10.35
CA HIS A 99 31.54 19.11 9.86
C HIS A 99 31.76 20.17 10.93
#